data_AF-J6JG42-F1
#
_entry.id   AF-J6JG42-F1
#
_cell.length_a   1.000
_cell.length_b   1.000
_cell.length_c   1.000
_cell.angle_alpha   90.00
_cell.angle_beta   90.00
_cell.angle_gamma   90.00
#
_symmetry.space_group_name_H-M   'P 1'
#
loop_
_entity.id
_entity.type
_entity.pdbx_description
1 polymer ?
#
loop_
_entity_poly.entity_id
_entity_poly.type
_entity_poly.pdbx_seq_one_letter_code
_entity_poly.pdbx_strand_id
1 'polypeptide(L)'
;MFRMTLGDAALQREVLELFDRQIVLLTDRMHTAPPAAVATLAHTLKGSARGIGAWALVSAAEAVESAVAQGDDPAEPLHRLALAGHAVRAAIATLRRAAAS
;
A
#
# COMPACT_ATOMS: atom_id res chain seq x y z
N MET A 1 -27.42 19.45 3.39
CA MET A 1 -25.95 19.35 3.59
C MET A 1 -25.47 17.92 3.91
N PHE A 2 -26.21 17.12 4.69
CA PHE A 2 -25.83 15.74 5.07
C PHE A 2 -25.51 14.76 3.92
N ARG A 3 -26.08 14.93 2.73
CA ARG A 3 -25.90 13.98 1.61
C ARG A 3 -24.55 14.10 0.90
N MET A 4 -23.92 15.28 0.93
CA MET A 4 -22.57 15.47 0.38
C MET A 4 -21.52 14.83 1.29
N THR A 5 -21.61 15.06 2.61
CA THR A 5 -20.65 14.52 3.59
C THR A 5 -20.78 13.02 3.82
N LEU A 6 -22.00 12.46 3.79
CA LEU A 6 -22.20 11.00 3.85
C LEU A 6 -21.62 10.29 2.62
N GLY A 7 -21.71 10.93 1.45
CA GLY A 7 -21.10 10.43 0.21
C GLY A 7 -19.58 10.37 0.32
N ASP A 8 -18.97 11.43 0.85
CA ASP A 8 -17.51 11.50 1.06
C ASP A 8 -17.04 10.43 2.05
N ALA A 9 -17.76 10.23 3.15
CA ALA A 9 -17.40 9.19 4.13
C ALA A 9 -17.57 7.76 3.58
N ALA A 10 -18.59 7.51 2.76
CA ALA A 10 -18.78 6.21 2.11
C ALA A 10 -17.70 5.95 1.06
N LEU A 11 -17.40 6.95 0.23
CA LEU A 11 -16.32 6.88 -0.76
C LEU A 11 -14.96 6.66 -0.08
N GLN A 12 -14.67 7.39 1.00
CA GLN A 12 -13.43 7.20 1.75
C GLN A 12 -13.29 5.77 2.28
N ARG A 13 -14.36 5.17 2.79
CA ARG A 13 -14.33 3.75 3.22
C ARG A 13 -14.04 2.82 2.06
N GLU A 14 -14.70 3.01 0.92
CA GLU A 14 -14.49 2.18 -0.27
C GLU A 14 -13.05 2.29 -0.79
N VAL A 15 -12.50 3.50 -0.82
CA VAL A 15 -11.10 3.76 -1.21
C VAL A 15 -10.12 3.05 -0.26
N LEU A 16 -10.34 3.12 1.05
CA LEU A 16 -9.49 2.42 2.02
C LEU A 16 -9.61 0.89 1.91
N GLU A 17 -10.79 0.36 1.61
CA GLU A 17 -11.01 -1.07 1.38
C GLU A 17 -10.37 -1.57 0.08
N LEU A 18 -10.42 -0.76 -0.98
CA LEU A 18 -9.70 -1.08 -2.22
C LEU A 18 -8.19 -1.07 -1.98
N PHE A 19 -7.68 -0.09 -1.25
CA PHE A 19 -6.27 0.01 -0.96
C PHE A 19 -5.76 -1.14 -0.06
N ASP A 20 -6.52 -1.54 0.97
CA ASP A 20 -6.19 -2.72 1.80
C ASP A 20 -5.98 -3.98 0.94
N ARG A 21 -6.88 -4.21 -0.02
CA ARG A 21 -6.78 -5.33 -0.97
C ARG A 21 -5.58 -5.20 -1.91
N GLN A 22 -5.28 -3.99 -2.39
CA GLN A 22 -4.11 -3.75 -3.24
C GLN A 22 -2.80 -4.03 -2.50
N ILE A 23 -2.68 -3.67 -1.22
CA ILE A 23 -1.47 -3.96 -0.43
C ILE A 23 -1.19 -5.47 -0.39
N VAL A 24 -2.20 -6.29 -0.08
CA VAL A 24 -2.06 -7.75 -0.03
C VAL A 24 -1.64 -8.28 -1.41
N LEU A 25 -2.44 -7.96 -2.43
CA LEU A 25 -2.23 -8.49 -3.79
C LEU A 25 -0.84 -8.15 -4.34
N LEU A 26 -0.40 -6.89 -4.19
CA LEU A 26 0.86 -6.45 -4.78
C LEU A 26 2.06 -6.95 -3.98
N THR A 27 1.97 -7.02 -2.65
CA THR A 27 3.05 -7.55 -1.79
C THR A 27 3.28 -9.04 -2.04
N ASP A 28 2.20 -9.82 -2.17
CA ASP A 28 2.29 -11.25 -2.47
C ASP A 28 2.87 -11.49 -3.87
N ARG A 29 2.43 -10.71 -4.86
CA ARG A 29 2.99 -10.79 -6.23
C ARG A 29 4.48 -10.46 -6.27
N MET A 30 4.93 -9.47 -5.50
CA MET A 30 6.36 -9.12 -5.45
C MET A 30 7.24 -10.25 -4.90
N HIS A 31 6.73 -11.07 -3.98
CA HIS A 31 7.51 -12.20 -3.42
C HIS A 31 7.84 -13.29 -4.45
N THR A 32 7.03 -13.45 -5.49
CA THR A 32 7.20 -14.51 -6.49
C THR A 32 7.58 -13.98 -7.88
N ALA A 33 7.69 -12.66 -8.04
CA ALA A 33 7.94 -12.02 -9.32
C ALA A 33 9.45 -11.94 -9.65
N PRO A 34 9.82 -11.96 -10.94
CA PRO A 34 11.18 -11.63 -11.34
C PRO A 34 11.50 -10.16 -11.02
N PRO A 35 12.79 -9.79 -10.80
CA PRO A 35 13.18 -8.43 -10.39
C PRO A 35 12.58 -7.31 -11.25
N ALA A 36 12.55 -7.48 -12.58
CA ALA A 36 11.98 -6.51 -13.50
C ALA A 36 10.49 -6.21 -13.22
N ALA A 37 9.71 -7.21 -12.82
CA ALA A 37 8.29 -7.04 -12.47
C ALA A 37 8.11 -6.50 -11.04
N VAL A 38 9.04 -6.78 -10.13
CA VAL A 38 9.02 -6.26 -8.75
C VAL A 38 9.01 -4.73 -8.74
N ALA A 39 9.85 -4.08 -9.54
CA ALA A 39 9.87 -2.61 -9.62
C ALA A 39 8.52 -2.03 -10.10
N THR A 40 7.90 -2.62 -11.12
CA THR A 40 6.58 -2.16 -11.61
C THR A 40 5.46 -2.34 -10.57
N LEU A 41 5.50 -3.45 -9.82
CA LEU A 41 4.54 -3.71 -8.74
C LEU A 41 4.73 -2.73 -7.58
N ALA A 42 5.98 -2.48 -7.19
CA ALA A 42 6.34 -1.48 -6.17
C ALA A 42 5.91 -0.08 -6.61
N HIS A 43 6.14 0.29 -7.87
CA HIS A 43 5.69 1.55 -8.45
C HIS A 43 4.18 1.75 -8.34
N THR A 44 3.42 0.71 -8.68
CA THR A 44 1.96 0.72 -8.59
C THR A 44 1.51 0.92 -7.14
N LEU A 45 2.08 0.16 -6.21
CA LEU A 45 1.74 0.27 -4.79
C LEU A 45 2.10 1.65 -4.22
N LYS A 46 3.25 2.20 -4.61
CA LYS A 46 3.72 3.54 -4.25
C LYS A 46 2.73 4.62 -4.70
N GLY A 47 2.23 4.52 -5.94
CA GLY A 47 1.22 5.44 -6.48
C GLY A 47 -0.05 5.47 -5.63
N SER A 48 -0.61 4.29 -5.35
CA SER A 48 -1.78 4.16 -4.47
C SER A 48 -1.50 4.69 -3.05
N ALA A 49 -0.34 4.33 -2.48
CA ALA A 49 0.04 4.72 -1.13
C ALA A 49 0.15 6.25 -0.96
N ARG A 50 0.63 6.97 -1.97
CA ARG A 50 0.65 8.45 -1.96
C ARG A 50 -0.74 9.05 -1.91
N GLY A 51 -1.69 8.51 -2.68
CA GLY A 51 -3.08 8.98 -2.68
C GLY A 51 -3.79 8.82 -1.33
N ILE A 52 -3.33 7.88 -0.50
CA ILE A 52 -3.86 7.60 0.84
C ILE A 52 -3.08 8.34 1.94
N GLY A 53 -1.87 8.83 1.66
CA GLY A 53 -0.97 9.42 2.65
C GLY A 53 -0.19 8.39 3.47
N ALA A 54 -0.02 7.16 2.97
CA ALA A 54 0.72 6.09 3.62
C ALA A 54 2.24 6.22 3.40
N TRP A 55 2.85 7.31 3.88
CA TRP A 55 4.23 7.69 3.55
C TRP A 55 5.29 6.66 3.90
N ALA A 56 5.13 5.93 5.01
CA ALA A 56 6.06 4.85 5.36
C ALA A 56 6.07 3.73 4.30
N LEU A 57 4.91 3.42 3.71
CA LEU A 57 4.79 2.46 2.63
C LEU A 57 5.32 3.01 1.30
N VAL A 58 5.15 4.31 1.05
CA VAL A 58 5.77 5.01 -0.10
C VAL A 58 7.28 4.87 -0.06
N SER A 59 7.91 5.22 1.06
CA SER A 59 9.37 5.13 1.21
C SER A 59 9.90 3.70 1.11
N ALA A 60 9.15 2.71 1.61
CA ALA A 60 9.54 1.32 1.47
C ALA A 60 9.44 0.84 0.00
N ALA A 61 8.43 1.28 -0.75
CA ALA A 61 8.32 0.98 -2.18
C ALA A 61 9.44 1.64 -3.01
N GLU A 62 9.83 2.86 -2.67
CA GLU A 62 10.98 3.54 -3.30
C GLU A 62 12.29 2.78 -3.04
N ALA A 63 12.49 2.23 -1.84
CA ALA A 63 13.66 1.41 -1.54
C ALA A 63 13.71 0.13 -2.40
N VAL A 64 12.56 -0.50 -2.64
CA VAL A 64 12.46 -1.66 -3.54
C VAL A 64 12.81 -1.28 -4.98
N GLU A 65 12.22 -0.19 -5.49
CA GLU A 65 12.54 0.32 -6.84
C GLU A 65 14.04 0.63 -6.99
N SER A 66 14.65 1.25 -5.98
CA SER A 66 16.08 1.60 -5.99
C SER A 66 16.97 0.35 -6.06
N ALA A 67 16.71 -0.65 -5.20
CA ALA A 67 17.47 -1.89 -5.19
C ALA A 67 17.40 -2.61 -6.55
N VAL A 68 16.20 -2.72 -7.13
CA VAL A 68 16.02 -3.32 -8.45
C VAL A 68 16.74 -2.53 -9.54
N ALA A 69 16.67 -1.19 -9.51
CA ALA A 69 17.33 -0.34 -10.50
C ALA A 69 18.87 -0.43 -10.44
N GLN A 70 19.42 -0.66 -9.24
CA GLN A 70 20.86 -0.82 -9.01
C GLN A 70 21.35 -2.25 -9.28
N GLY A 71 20.45 -3.22 -9.46
CA GLY A 71 20.78 -4.63 -9.61
C GLY A 71 21.13 -5.32 -8.29
N ASP A 72 20.78 -4.70 -7.16
CA ASP A 72 20.98 -5.24 -5.82
C ASP A 72 19.88 -6.26 -5.47
N ASP A 73 20.13 -7.07 -4.44
CA ASP A 73 19.12 -7.98 -3.88
C ASP A 73 17.99 -7.17 -3.19
N PRO A 74 16.74 -7.25 -3.67
CA PRO A 74 15.63 -6.51 -3.08
C PRO A 74 15.03 -7.18 -1.82
N ALA A 75 15.58 -8.29 -1.31
CA ALA A 75 15.00 -9.04 -0.20
C ALA A 75 14.73 -8.19 1.06
N GLU A 76 15.71 -7.40 1.51
CA GLU A 76 15.54 -6.54 2.69
C GLU A 76 14.55 -5.38 2.44
N PRO A 77 14.63 -4.62 1.33
CA PRO A 77 13.58 -3.66 0.96
C PRO A 77 12.18 -4.27 0.87
N LEU A 78 12.04 -5.48 0.32
CA LEU A 78 10.77 -6.19 0.23
C LEU A 78 10.23 -6.59 1.62
N HIS A 79 11.12 -7.01 2.53
CA HIS A 79 10.73 -7.27 3.91
C HIS A 79 10.20 -6.01 4.60
N ARG A 80 10.90 -4.88 4.46
CA ARG A 80 10.45 -3.58 4.98
C ARG A 80 9.13 -3.12 4.37
N LEU A 81 8.94 -3.34 3.08
CA LEU A 81 7.68 -3.06 2.38
C LEU A 81 6.53 -3.88 2.96
N ALA A 82 6.75 -5.18 3.18
CA ALA A 82 5.75 -6.05 3.79
C ALA A 82 5.36 -5.57 5.20
N LEU A 83 6.33 -5.20 6.05
CA LEU A 83 6.06 -4.67 7.38
C LEU A 83 5.25 -3.37 7.33
N ALA A 84 5.65 -2.42 6.47
CA ALA A 84 4.91 -1.18 6.27
C ALA A 84 3.48 -1.44 5.77
N GLY A 85 3.31 -2.41 4.86
CA GLY A 85 2.02 -2.86 4.37
C GLY A 85 1.13 -3.36 5.51
N HIS A 86 1.63 -4.26 6.35
CA HIS A 86 0.90 -4.76 7.52
C HIS A 86 0.47 -3.65 8.47
N ALA A 87 1.36 -2.69 8.76
CA ALA A 87 1.05 -1.55 9.62
C ALA A 87 -0.07 -0.67 9.06
N VAL A 88 -0.02 -0.36 7.75
CA VAL A 88 -1.07 0.43 7.08
C VAL A 88 -2.40 -0.30 7.10
N ARG A 89 -2.42 -1.60 6.82
CA ARG A 89 -3.64 -2.41 6.86
C ARG A 89 -4.25 -2.46 8.27
N ALA A 90 -3.42 -2.58 9.30
CA ALA A 90 -3.87 -2.53 10.69
C ALA A 90 -4.50 -1.17 11.04
N ALA A 91 -3.91 -0.06 10.57
CA ALA A 91 -4.46 1.29 10.74
C ALA A 91 -5.81 1.44 10.03
N ILE A 92 -5.93 0.97 8.78
CA ILE A 92 -7.20 0.95 8.03
C ILE A 92 -8.28 0.18 8.79
N ALA A 93 -7.95 -1.02 9.30
CA ALA A 93 -8.89 -1.83 10.06
C ALA A 93 -9.37 -1.13 11.34
N THR A 94 -8.49 -0.39 12.02
CA THR A 94 -8.85 0.42 13.20
C THR A 94 -9.79 1.56 12.85
N LEU A 95 -9.50 2.32 11.78
CA LEU A 95 -10.36 3.40 11.31
C LEU A 95 -11.76 2.89 10.93
N ARG A 96 -11.83 1.73 10.27
CA ARG A 96 -13.11 1.11 9.88
C ARG A 96 -13.94 0.66 11.08
N ARG A 97 -13.32 0.14 12.14
CA ARG A 97 -14.02 -0.23 13.38
C ARG A 97 -14.57 1.00 14.10
N ALA A 98 -13.79 2.07 14.20
CA ALA A 98 -14.21 3.31 14.85
C ALA A 98 -15.37 4.01 14.13
N ALA A 99 -15.51 3.80 12.81
CA ALA A 99 -16.61 4.35 12.02
C ALA A 99 -17.90 3.49 12.05
N ALA A 100 -17.83 2.29 12.62
CA ALA A 100 -18.96 1.35 12.72
C ALA A 100 -19.62 1.33 14.11
N SER A 101 -19.03 2.03 15.08
CA SER A 101 -19.53 2.25 16.45
C SER A 101 -20.23 3.60 16.57
#